data_AF-A0A0X3ARI8-F1
#
_entry.id   AF-A0A0X3ARI8-F1
#
_cell.length_a   1.000
_cell.length_b   1.000
_cell.length_c   1.000
_cell.angle_alpha   90.00
_cell.angle_beta   90.00
_cell.angle_gamma   90.00
#
_symmetry.space_group_name_H-M   'P 1'
#
loop_
_entity.id
_entity.type
_entity.pdbx_description
1 polymer ?
#
loop_
_entity_poly.entity_id
_entity_poly.type
_entity_poly.pdbx_seq_one_letter_code
_entity_poly.pdbx_strand_id
1 'polypeptide(L)'
;MYFIGEEASWNGFSYFNSKFGVYFEGHNKGTVAHETMHAMNLPHTFDGKSSSALYTYEVYKTNNLLDYSHHIGIERHCLFLWQWKILNPKIR
;
A
#
# COMPACT_ATOMS: atom_id res chain seq x y z
N MET A 1 -8.29 3.08 12.40
CA MET A 1 -6.88 3.49 12.31
C MET A 1 -6.39 3.73 13.73
N TYR A 2 -5.22 3.21 14.08
CA TYR A 2 -4.60 3.35 15.40
C TYR A 2 -3.23 3.99 15.22
N PHE A 3 -2.97 5.07 15.95
CA PHE A 3 -1.69 5.77 15.94
C PHE A 3 -1.01 5.55 17.29
N ILE A 4 0.19 5.01 17.27
CA ILE A 4 1.00 4.64 18.43
C ILE A 4 2.25 5.51 18.39
N GLY A 5 2.49 6.26 19.46
CA GLY A 5 3.65 7.17 19.59
C GLY A 5 4.94 6.48 20.00
N GLU A 6 5.10 5.19 19.66
CA GLU A 6 6.30 4.42 19.95
C GLU A 6 6.94 3.97 18.63
N GLU A 7 8.26 3.87 18.60
CA GLU A 7 8.99 3.30 17.47
C GLU A 7 8.78 1.78 17.36
N ALA A 8 8.88 1.27 16.13
CA ALA A 8 8.88 -0.15 15.84
C ALA A 8 9.79 -0.45 14.64
N SER A 9 9.99 -1.73 14.31
CA SER A 9 10.77 -2.13 13.13
C SER A 9 10.16 -1.73 11.79
N TRP A 10 8.91 -1.25 11.79
CA TRP A 10 8.19 -0.73 10.64
C TRP A 10 7.32 0.46 11.05
N ASN A 11 7.04 1.36 10.12
CA ASN A 11 6.29 2.58 10.42
C ASN A 11 4.76 2.34 10.48
N GLY A 12 4.29 1.18 10.04
CA GLY A 12 2.89 0.78 10.15
C GLY A 12 2.63 -0.59 9.56
N PHE A 13 1.47 -1.16 9.86
CA PHE A 13 0.99 -2.39 9.25
C PHE A 13 -0.55 -2.45 9.20
N SER A 14 -1.04 -3.33 8.35
CA SER A 14 -2.43 -3.75 8.27
C SER A 14 -2.50 -5.20 7.81
N TYR A 15 -3.64 -5.84 8.00
CA TYR A 15 -3.91 -7.12 7.35
C TYR A 15 -4.76 -6.92 6.10
N PHE A 16 -4.55 -7.78 5.11
CA PHE A 16 -5.39 -7.82 3.91
C PHE A 16 -6.87 -7.94 4.27
N ASN A 17 -7.70 -7.16 3.57
CA ASN A 17 -9.16 -7.16 3.75
C ASN A 17 -9.60 -6.98 5.20
N SER A 18 -8.98 -6.03 5.90
CA SER A 18 -9.27 -5.72 7.31
C SER A 18 -9.86 -4.32 7.46
N LYS A 19 -10.38 -4.03 8.66
CA LYS A 19 -10.98 -2.72 9.00
C LYS A 19 -10.05 -1.86 9.85
N PHE A 20 -8.77 -2.20 9.92
CA PHE A 20 -7.81 -1.49 10.75
C PHE A 20 -6.45 -1.33 10.05
N GLY A 21 -5.70 -0.37 10.56
CA GLY A 21 -4.29 -0.15 10.29
C GLY A 21 -3.66 0.45 11.53
N VAL A 22 -2.42 0.07 11.82
CA VAL A 22 -1.63 0.53 12.95
C VAL A 22 -0.44 1.31 12.42
N TYR A 23 -0.16 2.47 13.02
CA TYR A 23 0.89 3.39 12.59
C TYR A 23 1.75 3.77 13.77
N PHE A 24 3.06 3.59 13.65
CA PHE A 24 4.05 3.82 14.70
C PHE A 24 4.70 5.20 14.56
N GLU A 25 5.55 5.57 15.51
CA GLU A 25 6.41 6.74 15.38
C GLU A 25 7.24 6.65 14.09
N GLY A 26 7.42 7.77 13.39
CA GLY A 26 8.06 7.82 12.07
C GLY A 26 7.15 7.52 10.87
N HIS A 27 5.85 7.23 11.07
CA HIS A 27 4.90 7.14 9.96
C HIS A 27 4.77 8.46 9.18
N ASN A 28 4.44 8.34 7.90
CA ASN A 28 4.16 9.47 7.03
C ASN A 28 2.90 9.23 6.19
N LYS A 29 2.50 10.23 5.41
CA LYS A 29 1.33 10.15 4.50
C LYS A 29 1.37 8.91 3.59
N GLY A 30 2.56 8.52 3.13
CA GLY A 30 2.78 7.37 2.25
C GLY A 30 2.65 6.04 2.96
N THR A 31 3.10 5.92 4.22
CA THR A 31 2.86 4.74 5.08
C THR A 31 1.37 4.59 5.35
N VAL A 32 0.69 5.67 5.75
CA VAL A 32 -0.75 5.63 6.06
C VAL A 32 -1.55 5.16 4.84
N ALA A 33 -1.27 5.73 3.67
CA ALA A 33 -1.89 5.32 2.43
C ALA A 33 -1.57 3.86 2.07
N HIS A 34 -0.30 3.43 2.15
CA HIS A 34 0.11 2.06 1.82
C HIS A 34 -0.66 1.00 2.62
N GLU A 35 -0.69 1.15 3.95
CA GLU A 35 -1.42 0.20 4.80
C GLU A 35 -2.93 0.30 4.63
N THR A 36 -3.47 1.49 4.36
CA THR A 36 -4.91 1.61 4.06
C THR A 36 -5.28 0.80 2.82
N MET A 37 -4.43 0.81 1.79
CA MET A 37 -4.69 0.06 0.57
C MET A 37 -4.56 -1.45 0.76
N HIS A 38 -3.60 -1.93 1.57
CA HIS A 38 -3.53 -3.34 1.97
C HIS A 38 -4.78 -3.76 2.74
N ALA A 39 -5.25 -2.95 3.70
CA ALA A 39 -6.51 -3.17 4.40
C ALA A 39 -7.71 -3.27 3.44
N MET A 40 -7.68 -2.52 2.33
CA MET A 40 -8.66 -2.58 1.24
C MET A 40 -8.37 -3.66 0.18
N ASN A 41 -7.55 -4.65 0.51
CA ASN A 41 -7.27 -5.85 -0.28
C ASN A 41 -6.42 -5.64 -1.55
N LEU A 42 -5.65 -4.55 -1.63
CA LEU A 42 -4.70 -4.33 -2.70
C LEU A 42 -3.31 -4.88 -2.33
N PRO A 43 -2.70 -5.76 -3.14
CA PRO A 43 -1.36 -6.28 -2.89
C PRO A 43 -0.26 -5.35 -3.43
N HIS A 44 0.97 -5.62 -3.02
CA HIS A 44 2.14 -4.99 -3.65
C HIS A 44 2.13 -5.18 -5.16
N THR A 45 2.62 -4.18 -5.90
CA THR A 45 2.68 -4.24 -7.37
C THR A 45 3.59 -5.35 -7.89
N PHE A 46 4.47 -5.89 -7.04
CA PHE A 46 5.46 -6.91 -7.35
C PHE A 46 5.17 -8.28 -6.67
N ASP A 47 4.00 -8.47 -6.05
CA ASP A 47 3.69 -9.69 -5.31
C ASP A 47 3.57 -10.93 -6.22
N GLY A 48 2.79 -10.83 -7.31
CA GLY A 48 2.62 -11.87 -8.33
C GLY A 48 2.08 -13.22 -7.85
N LYS A 49 1.65 -13.31 -6.58
CA LYS A 49 1.19 -14.55 -5.93
C LYS A 49 -0.22 -14.44 -5.38
N SER A 50 -0.60 -13.31 -4.78
CA SER A 50 -1.95 -13.11 -4.25
C SER A 50 -2.99 -13.13 -5.37
N SER A 51 -4.18 -13.64 -5.08
CA SER A 51 -5.29 -13.68 -6.05
C SER A 51 -5.71 -12.30 -6.54
N SER A 52 -5.48 -11.24 -5.76
CA SER A 52 -5.72 -9.84 -6.12
C SER A 52 -4.59 -9.19 -6.94
N ALA A 53 -3.45 -9.88 -7.14
CA ALA A 53 -2.31 -9.39 -7.92
C ALA A 53 -2.54 -9.63 -9.42
N LEU A 54 -3.42 -8.84 -10.03
CA LEU A 54 -3.81 -8.98 -11.44
C LEU A 54 -2.65 -8.77 -12.42
N TYR A 55 -1.70 -7.91 -12.05
CA TYR A 55 -0.51 -7.58 -12.82
C TYR A 55 0.70 -7.52 -11.89
N THR A 56 1.85 -7.99 -12.38
CA THR A 56 3.11 -7.93 -11.65
C THR A 56 4.07 -6.99 -12.36
N TYR A 57 4.60 -6.02 -11.64
CA TYR A 57 5.57 -5.04 -12.11
C TYR A 57 6.91 -5.28 -11.43
N GLU A 58 7.99 -4.79 -12.05
CA GLU A 58 9.30 -4.77 -11.43
C GLU A 58 9.30 -3.82 -10.22
N VAL A 59 9.78 -4.30 -9.06
CA VAL A 59 9.89 -3.50 -7.84
C VAL A 59 10.79 -2.30 -8.07
N TYR A 60 10.48 -1.17 -7.43
CA TYR A 60 11.21 0.10 -7.54
C TYR A 60 11.07 0.84 -8.88
N LYS A 61 10.14 0.44 -9.77
CA LYS A 61 9.99 1.06 -11.10
C LYS A 61 8.75 1.95 -11.26
N THR A 62 7.94 2.10 -10.23
CA THR A 62 6.66 2.81 -10.32
C THR A 62 6.52 3.88 -9.23
N ASN A 63 5.67 4.87 -9.45
CA ASN A 63 5.21 5.82 -8.42
C ASN A 63 3.95 5.32 -7.68
N ASN A 64 3.67 4.01 -7.75
CA ASN A 64 2.50 3.40 -7.15
C ASN A 64 2.62 3.36 -5.62
N LEU A 65 1.51 3.61 -4.92
CA LEU A 65 1.45 3.52 -3.46
C LEU A 65 1.87 2.15 -2.94
N LEU A 66 1.71 1.05 -3.69
CA LEU A 66 2.06 -0.30 -3.25
C LEU A 66 3.37 -0.84 -3.84
N ASP A 67 4.22 0.05 -4.31
CA ASP A 67 5.62 -0.25 -4.62
C ASP A 67 6.52 0.10 -3.41
N TYR A 68 7.79 -0.26 -3.48
CA TYR A 68 8.84 0.17 -2.56
C TYR A 68 9.77 1.23 -3.14
N SER A 69 9.42 1.82 -4.27
CA SER A 69 10.19 2.86 -4.97
C SER A 69 10.64 4.06 -4.11
N HIS A 70 9.94 4.37 -3.01
CA HIS A 70 10.39 5.36 -2.02
C HIS A 70 11.74 5.02 -1.34
N HIS A 71 12.13 3.74 -1.25
CA HIS A 71 13.44 3.35 -0.74
C HIS A 71 14.58 3.82 -1.65
N ILE A 72 14.29 4.13 -2.92
CA ILE A 72 15.24 4.67 -3.90
C ILE A 72 14.93 6.12 -4.29
N GLY A 73 14.13 6.83 -3.48
CA GLY A 73 13.86 8.26 -3.66
C GLY A 73 12.73 8.60 -4.65
N ILE A 74 11.97 7.63 -5.14
CA ILE A 74 10.78 7.90 -5.97
C ILE A 74 9.57 8.11 -5.06
N GLU A 75 8.93 9.28 -5.15
CA GLU A 75 7.71 9.55 -4.39
C GLU A 75 6.55 8.69 -4.91
N ARG A 76 5.96 7.90 -4.00
CA ARG A 76 4.75 7.11 -4.26
C ARG A 76 3.49 7.95 -4.02
N HIS A 77 2.66 8.11 -5.05
CA HIS A 77 1.51 9.02 -4.99
C HIS A 77 0.32 8.60 -5.86
N CYS A 78 0.37 7.46 -6.56
CA CYS A 78 -0.71 7.02 -7.44
C CYS A 78 -1.13 5.56 -7.21
N LEU A 79 -2.24 5.18 -7.82
CA LEU A 79 -2.66 3.80 -8.03
C LEU A 79 -2.92 3.58 -9.52
N PHE A 80 -2.80 2.35 -9.97
CA PHE A 80 -3.20 1.96 -11.32
C PHE A 80 -4.71 1.84 -11.45
N LEU A 81 -5.22 1.99 -12.67
CA LEU A 81 -6.66 1.88 -12.94
C LEU A 81 -7.23 0.53 -12.49
N TRP A 82 -6.48 -0.58 -12.63
CA TRP A 82 -6.96 -1.89 -12.19
C TRP A 82 -7.09 -1.99 -10.66
N GLN A 83 -6.20 -1.34 -9.89
CA GLN A 83 -6.32 -1.25 -8.44
C GLN A 83 -7.54 -0.42 -8.06
N TRP A 84 -7.77 0.70 -8.76
CA TRP A 84 -9.00 1.49 -8.58
C TRP A 84 -10.27 0.68 -8.85
N LYS A 85 -10.26 -0.22 -9.84
CA LYS A 85 -11.40 -1.11 -10.11
C LYS A 85 -11.63 -2.15 -9.01
N ILE A 86 -10.59 -2.57 -8.28
CA ILE A 86 -10.74 -3.41 -7.09
C ILE A 86 -11.38 -2.60 -5.94
N LEU A 87 -10.89 -1.38 -5.70
CA LEU A 87 -11.41 -0.51 -4.63
C LEU A 87 -12.83 0.00 -4.90
N ASN A 88 -13.13 0.32 -6.15
CA ASN A 88 -14.40 0.84 -6.61
C ASN A 88 -14.73 0.27 -8.00
N PRO A 89 -15.49 -0.83 -8.06
CA PRO A 89 -15.88 -1.47 -9.33
C PRO A 89 -16.70 -0.58 -10.27
N LYS A 90 -17.20 0.56 -9.78
CA LYS A 90 -18.00 1.51 -10.58
C LYS A 90 -17.17 2.62 -11.22
N ILE A 91 -15.85 2.66 -10.97
CA ILE A 91 -14.96 3.67 -11.57
C ILE A 91 -14.86 3.42 -13.09
N ARG A 92 -14.96 4.50 -13.88
CA ARG A 92 -14.98 4.45 -15.36
C ARG A 92 -13.63 4.82 -15.93
#